data_AF-A0A4Q4Z8L3-F1
#
_entry.id   AF-A0A4Q4Z8L3-F1
#
_cell.length_a   1.000
_cell.length_b   1.000
_cell.length_c   1.000
_cell.angle_alpha   90.00
_cell.angle_beta   90.00
_cell.angle_gamma   90.00
#
_symmetry.space_group_name_H-M   'P 1'
#
loop_
_entity.id
_entity.type
_entity.pdbx_description
1 polymer ?
#
loop_
_entity_poly.entity_id
_entity_poly.type
_entity_poly.pdbx_seq_one_letter_code
_entity_poly.pdbx_strand_id
1 'polypeptide(L)'
;MPTDTHPAAAPRLGADRAELEEFLLAYRPTGVPDEAWTSVHGEATRLVLDAGELTRLRVEKDIQVLGAVAAHLLDRGRLLTLDELLSETTLLSYDATLTASRKTRENKRGILRRLQSVHHGVPWRQARRSDGERVASLISHNLVPHLHRVELAARDLLSLPAARRGDVDQTGATDFLEALDRARAARVAGRKTTSPEASTWRRARAFAREHGMDMTVPVLRALVTHELLTAETPVATAIGRHGLTRRDLDLALTSAAELPKLPGEDVRALLRGI
;
A
#
# COMPACT_ATOMS: atom_id res chain seq x y z
N MET A 1 41.91 7.36 11.44
CA MET A 1 40.58 7.97 11.48
C MET A 1 40.19 8.39 10.07
N PRO A 2 39.61 7.51 9.25
CA PRO A 2 39.03 7.93 7.97
C PRO A 2 37.59 8.38 8.21
N THR A 3 37.31 9.61 7.79
CA THR A 3 35.97 10.22 7.75
C THR A 3 35.13 9.51 6.69
N ASP A 4 34.14 8.73 7.15
CA ASP A 4 33.06 8.22 6.31
C ASP A 4 32.29 9.41 5.71
N THR A 5 32.68 9.76 4.49
CA THR A 5 31.95 10.71 3.68
C THR A 5 30.91 9.90 2.94
N HIS A 6 29.72 9.76 3.54
CA HIS A 6 28.55 9.31 2.78
C HIS A 6 28.43 10.22 1.55
N PRO A 7 28.31 9.69 0.32
CA PRO A 7 27.92 10.52 -0.80
C PRO A 7 26.54 11.07 -0.46
N ALA A 8 26.49 12.38 -0.21
CA ALA A 8 25.24 13.11 -0.09
C ALA A 8 24.40 12.72 -1.32
N ALA A 9 23.21 12.18 -1.07
CA ALA A 9 22.26 11.90 -2.13
C ALA A 9 22.17 13.16 -3.00
N ALA A 10 22.44 13.01 -4.29
CA ALA A 10 22.40 14.11 -5.24
C ALA A 10 21.11 14.92 -5.00
N PRO A 11 21.17 16.25 -4.88
CA PRO A 11 19.99 17.06 -4.67
C PRO A 11 19.03 16.74 -5.81
N ARG A 12 17.86 16.17 -5.47
CA ARG A 12 16.74 16.12 -6.41
C ARG A 12 16.52 17.58 -6.80
N LEU A 13 16.77 17.92 -8.07
CA LEU A 13 16.50 19.24 -8.63
C LEU A 13 14.98 19.48 -8.56
N GLY A 14 14.49 19.85 -7.39
CA GLY A 14 13.18 20.47 -7.22
C GLY A 14 13.25 21.82 -7.91
N ALA A 15 12.22 22.16 -8.67
CA ALA A 15 12.12 23.52 -9.19
C ALA A 15 12.01 24.48 -8.00
N ASP A 16 12.67 25.64 -8.11
CA ASP A 16 12.63 26.65 -7.06
C ASP A 16 11.17 27.06 -6.80
N ARG A 17 10.77 27.12 -5.52
CA ARG A 17 9.40 27.47 -5.13
C ARG A 17 9.02 28.84 -5.70
N ALA A 18 9.95 29.78 -5.71
CA ALA A 18 9.73 31.12 -6.25
C ALA A 18 9.42 31.10 -7.76
N GLU A 19 10.18 30.31 -8.54
CA GLU A 19 9.96 30.14 -9.98
C GLU A 19 8.59 29.50 -10.28
N LEU A 20 8.20 28.49 -9.49
CA LEU A 20 6.89 27.86 -9.62
C LEU A 20 5.75 28.80 -9.23
N GLU A 21 5.94 29.61 -8.20
CA GLU A 21 4.97 30.61 -7.76
C GLU A 21 4.78 31.69 -8.83
N GLU A 22 5.86 32.22 -9.41
CA GLU A 22 5.78 33.18 -10.52
C GLU A 22 5.02 32.60 -11.71
N PHE A 23 5.30 31.34 -12.07
CA PHE A 23 4.54 30.66 -13.12
C PHE A 23 3.05 30.51 -12.81
N LEU A 24 2.71 30.11 -11.58
CA LEU A 24 1.32 29.96 -11.17
C LEU A 24 0.62 31.32 -11.19
N LEU A 25 1.29 32.40 -10.78
CA LEU A 25 0.79 33.78 -10.86
C LEU A 25 0.65 34.30 -12.30
N ALA A 26 1.40 33.76 -13.26
CA ALA A 26 1.22 34.06 -14.67
C ALA A 26 0.08 33.26 -15.33
N TYR A 27 -0.39 32.18 -14.70
CA TYR A 27 -1.40 31.30 -15.28
C TYR A 27 -2.78 31.99 -15.43
N ARG A 28 -3.38 31.84 -16.61
CA ARG A 28 -4.74 32.31 -16.95
C ARG A 28 -5.55 31.15 -17.54
N PRO A 29 -6.60 30.66 -16.85
CA PRO A 29 -7.39 29.55 -17.35
C PRO A 29 -8.28 29.95 -18.52
N THR A 30 -8.34 29.07 -19.52
CA THR A 30 -9.21 29.25 -20.69
C THR A 30 -10.69 29.18 -20.27
N GLY A 31 -11.51 30.11 -20.75
CA GLY A 31 -12.96 30.12 -20.46
C GLY A 31 -13.34 30.71 -19.10
N VAL A 32 -12.39 31.32 -18.39
CA VAL A 32 -12.61 32.03 -17.13
C VAL A 32 -12.19 33.48 -17.33
N PRO A 33 -13.06 34.48 -17.10
CA PRO A 33 -12.67 35.88 -17.15
C PRO A 33 -11.56 36.19 -16.13
N ASP A 34 -10.59 37.01 -16.51
CA ASP A 34 -9.43 37.35 -15.67
C ASP A 34 -9.86 37.93 -14.31
N GLU A 35 -10.87 38.80 -14.28
CA GLU A 35 -11.41 39.38 -13.06
C GLU A 35 -11.98 38.30 -12.12
N ALA A 36 -12.70 37.33 -12.67
CA ALA A 36 -13.24 36.22 -11.91
C ALA A 36 -12.11 35.33 -11.37
N TRP A 37 -11.13 34.98 -12.21
CA TRP A 37 -10.00 34.17 -11.78
C TRP A 37 -9.18 34.83 -10.67
N THR A 38 -8.94 36.14 -10.77
CA THR A 38 -8.18 36.93 -9.80
C THR A 38 -8.69 36.76 -8.37
N SER A 39 -10.00 36.59 -8.18
CA SER A 39 -10.61 36.42 -6.86
C SER A 39 -10.18 35.14 -6.11
N VAL A 40 -9.83 34.07 -6.84
CA VAL A 40 -9.43 32.77 -6.26
C VAL A 40 -7.96 32.42 -6.50
N HIS A 41 -7.28 33.19 -7.34
CA HIS A 41 -5.98 32.84 -7.90
C HIS A 41 -4.87 32.73 -6.86
N GLY A 42 -4.81 33.64 -5.90
CA GLY A 42 -3.81 33.60 -4.82
C GLY A 42 -3.98 32.37 -3.92
N GLU A 43 -5.22 32.03 -3.57
CA GLU A 43 -5.52 30.84 -2.77
C GLU A 43 -5.27 29.54 -3.55
N ALA A 44 -5.68 29.50 -4.82
CA ALA A 44 -5.40 28.38 -5.72
C ALA A 44 -3.89 28.15 -5.89
N THR A 45 -3.11 29.21 -6.04
CA THR A 45 -1.64 29.14 -6.15
C THR A 45 -1.03 28.54 -4.88
N ARG A 46 -1.43 29.05 -3.71
CA ARG A 46 -0.96 28.54 -2.41
C ARG A 46 -1.31 27.07 -2.24
N LEU A 47 -2.56 26.71 -2.52
CA LEU A 47 -3.04 25.33 -2.44
C LEU A 47 -2.22 24.39 -3.34
N VAL A 48 -1.97 24.79 -4.59
CA VAL A 48 -1.16 24.00 -5.51
C VAL A 48 0.26 23.85 -4.99
N LEU A 49 0.90 24.91 -4.50
CA LEU A 49 2.27 24.82 -3.96
C LEU A 49 2.34 23.88 -2.75
N ASP A 50 1.33 23.89 -1.88
CA ASP A 50 1.31 23.08 -0.67
C ASP A 50 0.87 21.62 -0.92
N ALA A 51 0.32 21.31 -2.10
CA ALA A 51 -0.22 20.00 -2.45
C ALA A 51 0.82 18.91 -2.85
N GLY A 52 1.99 18.91 -2.22
CA GLY A 52 3.01 17.86 -2.34
C GLY A 52 4.28 18.30 -3.10
N GLU A 53 4.95 17.35 -3.76
CA GLU A 53 6.29 17.55 -4.34
C GLU A 53 6.33 18.63 -5.44
N LEU A 54 7.21 19.63 -5.29
CA LEU A 54 7.40 20.78 -6.19
C LEU A 54 8.10 20.39 -7.51
N THR A 55 7.30 19.93 -8.49
CA THR A 55 7.74 19.76 -9.88
C THR A 55 6.88 20.59 -10.82
N ARG A 56 7.49 21.17 -11.86
CA ARG A 56 6.81 22.02 -12.85
C ARG A 56 5.59 21.34 -13.47
N LEU A 57 5.78 20.11 -13.96
CA LEU A 57 4.70 19.33 -14.59
C LEU A 57 3.51 19.10 -13.65
N ARG A 58 3.77 18.94 -12.35
CA ARG A 58 2.72 18.69 -11.37
C ARG A 58 1.96 19.96 -11.04
N VAL A 59 2.64 21.07 -10.72
CA VAL A 59 1.94 22.35 -10.43
C VAL A 59 1.13 22.82 -11.63
N GLU A 60 1.65 22.64 -12.84
CA GLU A 60 0.97 22.99 -14.08
C GLU A 60 -0.32 22.20 -14.28
N LYS A 61 -0.27 20.87 -14.09
CA LYS A 61 -1.47 20.03 -14.20
C LYS A 61 -2.51 20.36 -13.15
N ASP A 62 -2.07 20.70 -11.94
CA ASP A 62 -2.96 21.01 -10.83
C ASP A 62 -3.73 22.30 -11.07
N ILE A 63 -3.02 23.37 -11.45
CA ILE A 63 -3.65 24.66 -11.73
C ILE A 63 -4.53 24.61 -12.97
N GLN A 64 -4.16 23.82 -13.99
CA GLN A 64 -4.99 23.57 -15.17
C GLN A 64 -6.30 22.87 -14.82
N VAL A 65 -6.26 21.91 -13.90
CA VAL A 65 -7.47 21.21 -13.45
C VAL A 65 -8.36 22.14 -12.64
N LEU A 66 -7.81 22.96 -11.74
CA LEU A 66 -8.58 23.99 -11.03
C LEU A 66 -9.22 24.99 -11.98
N GLY A 67 -8.48 25.46 -12.98
CA GLY A 67 -8.97 26.34 -14.03
C GLY A 67 -10.15 25.73 -14.81
N ALA A 68 -10.08 24.45 -15.14
CA ALA A 68 -11.17 23.75 -15.82
C ALA A 68 -12.43 23.59 -14.94
N VAL A 69 -12.28 23.43 -13.63
CA VAL A 69 -13.41 23.42 -12.69
C VAL A 69 -13.99 24.82 -12.52
N ALA A 70 -13.15 25.85 -12.49
CA ALA A 70 -13.60 27.25 -12.47
C ALA A 70 -14.45 27.60 -13.69
N ALA A 71 -14.00 27.22 -14.89
CA ALA A 71 -14.77 27.39 -16.12
C ALA A 71 -16.14 26.67 -16.02
N HIS A 72 -16.15 25.45 -15.48
CA HIS A 72 -17.39 24.70 -15.25
C HIS A 72 -18.34 25.38 -14.25
N LEU A 73 -17.82 25.97 -13.17
CA LEU A 73 -18.66 26.72 -12.23
C LEU A 73 -19.30 27.96 -12.86
N LEU A 74 -18.51 28.71 -13.63
CA LEU A 74 -19.00 29.91 -14.31
C LEU A 74 -20.04 29.59 -15.39
N ASP A 75 -19.83 28.52 -16.16
CA ASP A 75 -20.82 28.03 -17.14
C ASP A 75 -22.16 27.67 -16.47
N ARG A 76 -22.13 27.27 -15.20
CA ARG A 76 -23.33 26.97 -14.38
C ARG A 76 -23.84 28.15 -13.57
N GLY A 77 -23.28 29.35 -13.76
CA GLY A 77 -23.68 30.56 -13.04
C GLY A 77 -23.46 30.50 -11.52
N ARG A 78 -22.48 29.70 -11.07
CA ARG A 78 -22.16 29.53 -9.64
C ARG A 78 -21.05 30.50 -9.22
N LEU A 79 -21.05 30.86 -7.94
CA LEU A 79 -20.01 31.71 -7.36
C LEU A 79 -18.65 31.03 -7.45
N LEU A 80 -17.63 31.79 -7.85
CA LEU A 80 -16.26 31.30 -7.93
C LEU A 80 -15.54 31.59 -6.61
N THR A 81 -15.42 30.56 -5.77
CA THR A 81 -14.58 30.56 -4.56
C THR A 81 -13.76 29.27 -4.51
N LEU A 82 -12.67 29.24 -3.74
CA LEU A 82 -11.87 28.01 -3.60
C LEU A 82 -12.68 26.88 -2.93
N ASP A 83 -13.50 27.21 -1.93
CA ASP A 83 -14.42 26.25 -1.31
C ASP A 83 -15.38 25.63 -2.32
N GLU A 84 -15.94 26.45 -3.21
CA GLU A 84 -16.88 25.96 -4.21
C GLU A 84 -16.20 25.17 -5.32
N LEU A 85 -14.98 25.55 -5.72
CA LEU A 85 -14.15 24.78 -6.67
C LEU A 85 -13.88 23.36 -6.18
N LEU A 86 -13.74 23.18 -4.87
CA LEU A 86 -13.37 21.92 -4.24
C LEU A 86 -14.54 21.23 -3.53
N SER A 87 -15.75 21.78 -3.65
CA SER A 87 -16.94 21.17 -3.04
C SER A 87 -17.29 19.84 -3.73
N GLU A 88 -17.77 18.87 -2.96
CA GLU A 88 -18.11 17.55 -3.50
C GLU A 88 -19.16 17.66 -4.61
N THR A 89 -20.13 18.55 -4.47
CA THR A 89 -21.18 18.80 -5.46
C THR A 89 -20.62 19.34 -6.78
N THR A 90 -19.66 20.27 -6.72
CA THR A 90 -18.97 20.78 -7.91
C THR A 90 -18.14 19.70 -8.60
N LEU A 91 -17.35 18.95 -7.84
CA LEU A 91 -16.47 17.93 -8.40
C LEU A 91 -17.26 16.79 -9.04
N LEU A 92 -18.38 16.39 -8.44
CA LEU A 92 -19.32 15.42 -9.03
C LEU A 92 -19.96 15.96 -10.31
N SER A 93 -20.40 17.21 -10.32
CA SER A 93 -20.98 17.86 -11.48
C SER A 93 -19.98 17.97 -12.64
N TYR A 94 -18.75 18.40 -12.36
CA TYR A 94 -17.66 18.50 -13.33
C TYR A 94 -17.29 17.13 -13.91
N ASP A 95 -17.20 16.10 -13.06
CA ASP A 95 -16.85 14.77 -13.53
C ASP A 95 -17.96 14.13 -14.40
N ALA A 96 -19.23 14.48 -14.14
CA ALA A 96 -20.36 14.04 -14.95
C ALA A 96 -20.36 14.67 -16.35
N THR A 97 -19.91 15.92 -16.49
CA THR A 97 -19.82 16.63 -17.78
C THR A 97 -18.53 16.34 -18.55
N LEU A 98 -17.56 15.70 -17.91
CA LEU A 98 -16.23 15.50 -18.51
C LEU A 98 -16.24 14.49 -19.67
N THR A 99 -16.10 14.99 -20.89
CA THR A 99 -15.87 14.19 -22.11
C THR A 99 -14.38 13.84 -22.26
N ALA A 100 -13.92 12.83 -21.52
CA ALA A 100 -12.55 12.32 -21.65
C ALA A 100 -12.45 10.80 -21.45
N SER A 101 -11.31 10.23 -21.86
CA SER A 101 -11.00 8.82 -21.61
C SER A 101 -11.06 8.47 -20.12
N ARG A 102 -11.33 7.19 -19.81
CA ARG A 102 -11.35 6.69 -18.43
C ARG A 102 -10.05 7.02 -17.67
N LYS A 103 -8.90 6.85 -18.31
CA LYS A 103 -7.58 7.15 -17.73
C LYS A 103 -7.43 8.65 -17.40
N THR A 104 -7.88 9.52 -18.30
CA THR A 104 -7.84 10.97 -18.09
C THR A 104 -8.75 11.40 -16.95
N ARG A 105 -9.98 10.84 -16.87
CA ARG A 105 -10.91 11.08 -15.76
C ARG A 105 -10.32 10.66 -14.42
N GLU A 106 -9.75 9.46 -14.36
CA GLU A 106 -9.13 8.96 -13.14
C GLU A 106 -7.96 9.83 -12.66
N ASN A 107 -7.11 10.29 -13.59
CA ASN A 107 -6.03 11.22 -13.28
C ASN A 107 -6.55 12.56 -12.73
N LYS A 108 -7.56 13.17 -13.36
CA LYS A 108 -8.16 14.42 -12.89
C LYS A 108 -8.80 14.26 -11.51
N ARG A 109 -9.56 13.18 -11.28
CA ARG A 109 -10.12 12.84 -9.96
C ARG A 109 -9.02 12.68 -8.90
N GLY A 110 -7.91 12.04 -9.25
CA GLY A 110 -6.76 11.90 -8.35
C GLY A 110 -6.15 13.24 -7.95
N ILE A 111 -6.03 14.18 -8.89
CA ILE A 111 -5.57 15.56 -8.62
C ILE A 111 -6.57 16.28 -7.72
N LEU A 112 -7.85 16.28 -8.06
CA LEU A 112 -8.88 17.02 -7.34
C LEU A 112 -9.04 16.55 -5.89
N ARG A 113 -9.04 15.24 -5.65
CA ARG A 113 -9.10 14.72 -4.28
C ARG A 113 -7.86 15.10 -3.46
N ARG A 114 -6.68 15.22 -4.08
CA ARG A 114 -5.47 15.74 -3.43
C ARG A 114 -5.65 17.17 -2.98
N LEU A 115 -6.04 18.03 -3.90
CA LEU A 115 -6.25 19.45 -3.64
C LEU A 115 -7.34 19.63 -2.58
N GLN A 116 -8.43 18.88 -2.65
CA GLN A 116 -9.50 18.89 -1.64
C GLN A 116 -9.00 18.45 -0.25
N SER A 117 -8.18 17.41 -0.16
CA SER A 117 -7.63 16.96 1.14
C SER A 117 -6.74 18.02 1.77
N VAL A 118 -5.86 18.64 0.97
CA VAL A 118 -4.95 19.69 1.44
C VAL A 118 -5.73 20.94 1.84
N HIS A 119 -6.76 21.31 1.08
CA HIS A 119 -7.67 22.40 1.40
C HIS A 119 -8.36 22.19 2.77
N HIS A 120 -8.74 20.96 3.09
CA HIS A 120 -9.32 20.61 4.38
C HIS A 120 -8.28 20.36 5.50
N GLY A 121 -6.99 20.59 5.26
CA GLY A 121 -5.93 20.34 6.23
C GLY A 121 -5.69 18.85 6.54
N VAL A 122 -6.19 17.95 5.69
CA VAL A 122 -6.03 16.50 5.85
C VAL A 122 -4.87 16.02 4.96
N PRO A 123 -3.95 15.19 5.48
CA PRO A 123 -2.89 14.63 4.65
C PRO A 123 -3.48 13.78 3.53
N TRP A 124 -3.33 14.23 2.27
CA TRP A 124 -3.84 13.55 1.06
C TRP A 124 -3.42 12.08 0.96
N ARG A 125 -2.20 11.77 1.41
CA ARG A 125 -1.69 10.40 1.56
C ARG A 125 -0.78 10.37 2.78
N GLN A 126 -0.76 9.24 3.50
CA GLN A 126 0.32 8.98 4.44
C GLN A 126 1.65 9.15 3.69
N ALA A 127 2.60 9.83 4.32
CA ALA A 127 3.95 9.92 3.81
C ALA A 127 4.44 8.52 3.41
N ARG A 128 5.14 8.43 2.28
CA ARG A 128 5.77 7.17 1.89
C ARG A 128 6.68 6.77 3.05
N ARG A 129 6.35 5.65 3.71
CA ARG A 129 7.19 5.06 4.77
C ARG A 129 8.61 4.96 4.26
N SER A 130 9.56 5.34 5.10
CA SER A 130 10.97 5.03 4.86
C SER A 130 11.14 3.52 4.68
N ASP A 131 12.23 3.08 4.04
CA ASP A 131 12.40 1.64 3.76
C ASP A 131 12.39 0.79 5.04
N GLY A 132 12.95 1.32 6.15
CA GLY A 132 12.88 0.69 7.48
C GLY A 132 11.45 0.60 8.04
N GLU A 133 10.68 1.68 7.99
CA GLU A 133 9.26 1.68 8.41
C GLU A 133 8.39 0.79 7.52
N ARG A 134 8.73 0.69 6.23
CA ARG A 134 8.04 -0.21 5.29
C ARG A 134 8.23 -1.65 5.74
N VAL A 135 9.47 -2.06 5.99
CA VAL A 135 9.79 -3.42 6.46
C VAL A 135 9.17 -3.69 7.84
N ALA A 136 9.23 -2.75 8.78
CA ALA A 136 8.63 -2.88 10.11
C ALA A 136 7.10 -3.06 10.07
N SER A 137 6.43 -2.56 9.02
CA SER A 137 4.99 -2.72 8.84
C SER A 137 4.57 -4.02 8.16
N LEU A 138 5.52 -4.82 7.66
CA LEU A 138 5.25 -6.13 7.07
C LEU A 138 5.06 -7.19 8.16
N ILE A 139 4.31 -8.24 7.85
CA ILE A 139 4.15 -9.39 8.74
C ILE A 139 5.49 -10.11 8.82
N SER A 140 6.07 -10.17 10.03
CA SER A 140 7.40 -10.74 10.26
C SER A 140 7.43 -12.25 10.01
N HIS A 141 8.53 -12.72 9.42
CA HIS A 141 8.82 -14.14 9.24
C HIS A 141 8.98 -14.91 10.56
N ASN A 142 9.30 -14.22 11.67
CA ASN A 142 9.43 -14.81 13.00
C ASN A 142 8.13 -15.41 13.55
N LEU A 143 7.00 -15.15 12.90
CA LEU A 143 5.72 -15.79 13.22
C LEU A 143 5.53 -17.17 12.58
N VAL A 144 6.39 -17.59 11.64
CA VAL A 144 6.32 -18.94 11.02
C VAL A 144 6.53 -20.05 12.05
N PRO A 145 7.54 -19.99 12.95
CA PRO A 145 7.64 -20.95 14.05
C PRO A 145 6.40 -20.99 14.95
N HIS A 146 5.71 -19.86 15.13
CA HIS A 146 4.46 -19.82 15.91
C HIS A 146 3.35 -20.56 15.17
N LEU A 147 3.24 -20.39 13.84
CA LEU A 147 2.28 -21.13 13.01
C LEU A 147 2.48 -22.63 13.12
N HIS A 148 3.73 -23.09 12.99
CA HIS A 148 4.07 -24.51 13.12
C HIS A 148 3.72 -25.08 14.50
N ARG A 149 3.88 -24.31 15.59
CA ARG A 149 3.47 -24.76 16.94
C ARG A 149 1.95 -24.93 17.05
N VAL A 150 1.16 -24.00 16.49
CA VAL A 150 -0.31 -24.11 16.46
C VAL A 150 -0.75 -25.28 15.58
N GLU A 151 -0.09 -25.49 14.43
CA GLU A 151 -0.33 -26.64 13.56
C GLU A 151 -0.05 -27.97 14.27
N LEU A 152 1.08 -28.05 14.99
CA LEU A 152 1.41 -29.25 15.76
C LEU A 152 0.37 -29.51 16.85
N ALA A 153 -0.04 -28.49 17.60
CA ALA A 153 -1.07 -28.63 18.62
C ALA A 153 -2.42 -29.12 18.05
N ALA A 154 -2.81 -28.64 16.86
CA ALA A 154 -4.00 -29.12 16.17
C ALA A 154 -3.87 -30.59 15.77
N ARG A 155 -2.73 -30.99 15.20
CA ARG A 155 -2.47 -32.39 14.79
C ARG A 155 -2.42 -33.33 15.99
N ASP A 156 -1.78 -32.92 17.07
CA ASP A 156 -1.68 -33.71 18.30
C ASP A 156 -3.08 -33.94 18.90
N LEU A 157 -3.90 -32.90 18.96
CA LEU A 157 -5.28 -32.99 19.47
C LEU A 157 -6.12 -33.99 18.68
N LEU A 158 -6.02 -33.97 17.34
CA LEU A 158 -6.76 -34.86 16.46
C LEU A 158 -6.23 -36.31 16.48
N SER A 159 -4.97 -36.50 16.89
CA SER A 159 -4.28 -37.80 16.94
C SER A 159 -4.49 -38.54 18.27
N LEU A 160 -5.04 -37.89 19.30
CA LEU A 160 -5.30 -38.52 20.59
C LEU A 160 -6.30 -39.69 20.46
N PRO A 161 -6.15 -40.81 21.19
CA PRO A 161 -7.18 -41.86 21.24
C PRO A 161 -8.50 -41.33 21.84
N ALA A 162 -9.65 -41.84 21.39
CA ALA A 162 -10.98 -41.41 21.88
C ALA A 162 -11.08 -41.46 23.43
N ALA A 163 -10.48 -42.47 24.07
CA ALA A 163 -10.44 -42.62 25.52
C ALA A 163 -9.67 -41.50 26.27
N ARG A 164 -8.75 -40.78 25.60
CA ARG A 164 -8.02 -39.64 26.16
C ARG A 164 -8.56 -38.29 25.68
N ARG A 165 -9.45 -38.29 24.68
CA ARG A 165 -10.07 -37.08 24.13
C ARG A 165 -11.19 -36.53 25.01
N GLY A 166 -11.95 -37.39 25.70
CA GLY A 166 -13.14 -36.96 26.43
C GLY A 166 -14.10 -36.17 25.52
N ASP A 167 -14.67 -35.08 26.03
CA ASP A 167 -15.59 -34.18 25.32
C ASP A 167 -14.89 -32.99 24.62
N VAL A 168 -13.58 -33.06 24.36
CA VAL A 168 -12.86 -31.92 23.75
C VAL A 168 -13.33 -31.69 22.31
N ASP A 169 -13.88 -30.49 22.06
CA ASP A 169 -14.31 -30.05 20.73
C ASP A 169 -13.13 -29.93 19.76
N GLN A 170 -13.11 -30.80 18.75
CA GLN A 170 -12.09 -30.87 17.71
C GLN A 170 -12.42 -30.02 16.47
N THR A 171 -13.60 -29.40 16.45
CA THR A 171 -14.08 -28.63 15.31
C THR A 171 -13.15 -27.45 15.03
N GLY A 172 -12.68 -26.77 16.09
CA GLY A 172 -11.72 -25.66 15.96
C GLY A 172 -10.37 -26.07 15.35
N ALA A 173 -9.81 -27.21 15.80
CA ALA A 173 -8.54 -27.74 15.28
C ALA A 173 -8.67 -28.22 13.82
N THR A 174 -9.78 -28.88 13.50
CA THR A 174 -10.09 -29.33 12.13
C THR A 174 -10.21 -28.14 11.19
N ASP A 175 -10.99 -27.13 11.57
CA ASP A 175 -11.19 -25.93 10.77
C ASP A 175 -9.89 -25.12 10.62
N PHE A 176 -9.03 -25.11 11.63
CA PHE A 176 -7.72 -24.48 11.56
C PHE A 176 -6.83 -25.16 10.51
N LEU A 177 -6.69 -26.49 10.55
CA LEU A 177 -5.89 -27.23 9.57
C LEU A 177 -6.48 -27.07 8.16
N GLU A 178 -7.80 -27.11 8.03
CA GLU A 178 -8.46 -26.87 6.74
C GLU A 178 -8.16 -25.47 6.20
N ALA A 179 -8.22 -24.44 7.05
CA ALA A 179 -7.89 -23.07 6.64
C ALA A 179 -6.41 -22.94 6.21
N LEU A 180 -5.50 -23.58 6.92
CA LEU A 180 -4.07 -23.61 6.59
C LEU A 180 -3.80 -24.33 5.27
N ASP A 181 -4.37 -25.53 5.07
CA ASP A 181 -4.22 -26.30 3.84
C ASP A 181 -4.82 -25.58 2.63
N ARG A 182 -5.97 -24.92 2.82
CA ARG A 182 -6.55 -24.05 1.78
C ARG A 182 -5.64 -22.87 1.45
N ALA A 183 -5.03 -22.23 2.45
CA ALA A 183 -4.11 -21.13 2.23
C ALA A 183 -2.85 -21.58 1.47
N ARG A 184 -2.29 -22.75 1.81
CA ARG A 184 -1.18 -23.41 1.09
C ARG A 184 -1.57 -23.76 -0.35
N ALA A 185 -2.75 -24.36 -0.55
CA ALA A 185 -3.27 -24.70 -1.88
C ALA A 185 -3.55 -23.46 -2.76
N ALA A 186 -3.97 -22.35 -2.16
CA ALA A 186 -4.22 -21.08 -2.85
C ALA A 186 -2.93 -20.46 -3.42
N ARG A 187 -1.77 -20.85 -2.89
CA ARG A 187 -0.47 -20.44 -3.40
C ARG A 187 0.03 -21.33 -4.53
N VAL A 188 -0.75 -22.28 -5.06
CA VAL A 188 -0.34 -23.02 -6.27
C VAL A 188 -0.90 -22.30 -7.49
N ALA A 189 -0.03 -21.90 -8.42
CA ALA A 189 -0.42 -21.17 -9.62
C ALA A 189 -1.51 -21.92 -10.40
N GLY A 190 -2.55 -21.19 -10.83
CA GLY A 190 -3.68 -21.77 -11.59
C GLY A 190 -4.74 -22.48 -10.74
N ARG A 191 -4.55 -22.68 -9.43
CA ARG A 191 -5.62 -23.19 -8.56
C ARG A 191 -6.56 -22.07 -8.15
N LYS A 192 -7.85 -22.24 -8.44
CA LYS A 192 -8.92 -21.47 -7.82
C LYS A 192 -9.26 -22.11 -6.48
N THR A 193 -9.03 -21.40 -5.39
CA THR A 193 -9.49 -21.82 -4.06
C THR A 193 -10.68 -20.97 -3.64
N THR A 194 -11.71 -21.63 -3.12
CA THR A 194 -12.85 -20.95 -2.50
C THR A 194 -12.44 -20.50 -1.10
N SER A 195 -12.86 -19.28 -0.73
CA SER A 195 -12.72 -18.80 0.64
C SER A 195 -13.45 -19.77 1.58
N PRO A 196 -12.89 -20.09 2.76
CA PRO A 196 -13.62 -20.86 3.75
C PRO A 196 -14.93 -20.14 4.13
N GLU A 197 -15.93 -20.92 4.53
CA GLU A 197 -17.16 -20.38 5.09
C GLU A 197 -16.87 -19.51 6.32
N ALA A 198 -17.69 -18.48 6.54
CA ALA A 198 -17.46 -17.54 7.63
C ALA A 198 -17.46 -18.20 9.03
N SER A 199 -18.24 -19.28 9.18
CA SER A 199 -18.30 -20.12 10.39
C SER A 199 -17.00 -20.88 10.62
N THR A 200 -16.49 -21.59 9.61
CA THR A 200 -15.19 -22.31 9.61
C THR A 200 -14.04 -21.36 9.94
N TRP A 201 -13.99 -20.21 9.27
CA TRP A 201 -12.95 -19.21 9.53
C TRP A 201 -12.99 -18.68 10.97
N ARG A 202 -14.18 -18.46 11.52
CA ARG A 202 -14.35 -17.98 12.90
C ARG A 202 -13.81 -18.99 13.91
N ARG A 203 -14.11 -20.28 13.73
CA ARG A 203 -13.65 -21.36 14.63
C ARG A 203 -12.15 -21.60 14.49
N ALA A 204 -11.62 -21.61 13.27
CA ALA A 204 -10.18 -21.66 13.01
C ALA A 204 -9.42 -20.52 13.71
N ARG A 205 -9.96 -19.29 13.65
CA ARG A 205 -9.38 -18.13 14.34
C ARG A 205 -9.46 -18.23 15.85
N ALA A 206 -10.57 -18.74 16.40
CA ALA A 206 -10.73 -18.95 17.83
C ALA A 206 -9.69 -19.94 18.35
N PHE A 207 -9.53 -21.08 17.67
CA PHE A 207 -8.50 -22.07 17.98
C PHE A 207 -7.10 -21.47 17.94
N ALA A 208 -6.73 -20.77 16.85
CA ALA A 208 -5.41 -20.14 16.76
C ALA A 208 -5.15 -19.14 17.91
N ARG A 209 -6.18 -18.39 18.33
CA ARG A 209 -6.09 -17.42 19.43
C ARG A 209 -5.88 -18.10 20.78
N GLU A 210 -6.56 -19.20 21.04
CA GLU A 210 -6.36 -20.01 22.25
C GLU A 210 -4.92 -20.52 22.35
N HIS A 211 -4.28 -20.76 21.20
CA HIS A 211 -2.87 -21.11 21.09
C HIS A 211 -1.91 -19.91 20.89
N GLY A 212 -2.36 -18.69 21.22
CA GLY A 212 -1.52 -17.50 21.28
C GLY A 212 -1.24 -16.82 19.94
N MET A 213 -2.01 -17.10 18.89
CA MET A 213 -1.89 -16.45 17.58
C MET A 213 -3.17 -15.70 17.20
N ASP A 214 -3.12 -14.36 17.08
CA ASP A 214 -4.23 -13.61 16.46
C ASP A 214 -4.19 -13.74 14.93
N MET A 215 -4.78 -14.83 14.46
CA MET A 215 -4.78 -15.17 13.05
C MET A 215 -5.83 -14.35 12.28
N THR A 216 -5.36 -13.54 11.33
CA THR A 216 -6.19 -12.90 10.30
C THR A 216 -5.90 -13.52 8.92
N VAL A 217 -6.78 -13.32 7.94
CA VAL A 217 -6.54 -13.83 6.56
C VAL A 217 -5.25 -13.25 5.97
N PRO A 218 -4.96 -11.93 6.10
CA PRO A 218 -3.67 -11.38 5.67
C PRO A 218 -2.47 -12.00 6.38
N VAL A 219 -2.57 -12.24 7.69
CA VAL A 219 -1.51 -12.90 8.48
C VAL A 219 -1.26 -14.31 7.95
N LEU A 220 -2.28 -15.16 7.89
CA LEU A 220 -2.15 -16.54 7.41
C LEU A 220 -1.53 -16.62 6.00
N ARG A 221 -1.98 -15.75 5.08
CA ARG A 221 -1.43 -15.68 3.72
C ARG A 221 0.04 -15.26 3.68
N ALA A 222 0.46 -14.34 4.55
CA ALA A 222 1.84 -13.91 4.62
C ALA A 222 2.73 -15.00 5.24
N LEU A 223 2.26 -15.72 6.27
CA LEU A 223 3.01 -16.81 6.89
C LEU A 223 3.23 -17.97 5.92
N VAL A 224 2.19 -18.39 5.18
CA VAL A 224 2.34 -19.39 4.11
C VAL A 224 3.30 -18.91 3.02
N THR A 225 3.34 -17.60 2.73
CA THR A 225 4.34 -17.07 1.79
C THR A 225 5.75 -17.12 2.36
N HIS A 226 5.93 -16.84 3.64
CA HIS A 226 7.23 -17.02 4.29
C HIS A 226 7.70 -18.48 4.25
N GLU A 227 6.82 -19.46 4.51
CA GLU A 227 7.13 -20.89 4.35
C GLU A 227 7.71 -21.18 2.95
N LEU A 228 7.08 -20.63 1.90
CA LEU A 228 7.53 -20.80 0.51
C LEU A 228 8.84 -20.07 0.20
N LEU A 229 9.04 -18.87 0.74
CA LEU A 229 10.25 -18.08 0.53
C LEU A 229 11.46 -18.67 1.26
N THR A 230 11.24 -19.43 2.34
CA THR A 230 12.29 -20.14 3.08
C THR A 230 12.62 -21.51 2.50
N ALA A 231 11.84 -22.02 1.54
CA ALA A 231 12.13 -23.30 0.91
C ALA A 231 13.40 -23.22 0.05
N GLU A 232 14.17 -24.32 -0.03
CA GLU A 232 15.40 -24.43 -0.83
C GLU A 232 15.17 -24.39 -2.36
N THR A 233 13.96 -24.03 -2.80
CA THR A 233 13.61 -23.95 -4.21
C THR A 233 14.16 -22.67 -4.82
N PRO A 234 14.77 -22.70 -6.02
CA PRO A 234 15.17 -21.49 -6.72
C PRO A 234 14.02 -20.49 -6.86
N VAL A 235 14.27 -19.21 -6.57
CA VAL A 235 13.21 -18.18 -6.53
C VAL A 235 12.41 -18.09 -7.83
N ALA A 236 13.05 -18.24 -8.99
CA ALA A 236 12.36 -18.25 -10.28
C ALA A 236 11.34 -19.40 -10.39
N THR A 237 11.71 -20.59 -9.91
CA THR A 237 10.82 -21.76 -9.84
C THR A 237 9.69 -21.52 -8.84
N ALA A 238 9.99 -20.92 -7.68
CA ALA A 238 8.98 -20.57 -6.68
C ALA A 238 7.95 -19.56 -7.24
N ILE A 239 8.41 -18.52 -7.96
CA ILE A 239 7.54 -17.54 -8.63
C ILE A 239 6.62 -18.24 -9.64
N GLY A 240 7.17 -19.06 -10.53
CA GLY A 240 6.40 -19.75 -11.57
C GLY A 240 5.39 -20.74 -10.98
N ARG A 241 5.82 -21.56 -10.02
CA ARG A 241 4.98 -22.59 -9.40
C ARG A 241 3.90 -22.02 -8.49
N HIS A 242 4.21 -20.91 -7.80
CA HIS A 242 3.35 -20.36 -6.76
C HIS A 242 2.67 -19.03 -7.11
N GLY A 243 2.91 -18.50 -8.32
CA GLY A 243 2.36 -17.23 -8.76
C GLY A 243 2.74 -16.06 -7.86
N LEU A 244 3.95 -16.09 -7.27
CA LEU A 244 4.39 -15.05 -6.33
C LEU A 244 4.45 -13.70 -7.04
N THR A 245 3.84 -12.70 -6.43
CA THR A 245 3.84 -11.33 -6.92
C THR A 245 5.02 -10.54 -6.34
N ARG A 246 5.29 -9.36 -6.90
CA ARG A 246 6.25 -8.41 -6.30
C ARG A 246 5.98 -8.12 -4.82
N ARG A 247 4.70 -8.02 -4.42
CA ARG A 247 4.33 -7.79 -3.02
C ARG A 247 4.63 -8.98 -2.11
N ASP A 248 4.57 -10.19 -2.65
CA ASP A 248 4.93 -11.40 -1.90
C ASP A 248 6.45 -11.44 -1.69
N LEU A 249 7.24 -11.06 -2.69
CA LEU A 249 8.70 -10.96 -2.56
C LEU A 249 9.14 -9.86 -1.58
N ASP A 250 8.36 -8.79 -1.42
CA ASP A 250 8.63 -7.77 -0.41
C ASP A 250 8.63 -8.35 1.02
N LEU A 251 7.93 -9.46 1.29
CA LEU A 251 7.95 -10.12 2.61
C LEU A 251 9.34 -10.66 2.96
N ALA A 252 10.13 -11.09 1.97
CA ALA A 252 11.51 -11.55 2.17
C ALA A 252 12.41 -10.47 2.78
N LEU A 253 12.05 -9.19 2.65
CA LEU A 253 12.78 -8.09 3.26
C LEU A 253 12.76 -8.17 4.79
N THR A 254 11.74 -8.79 5.39
CA THR A 254 11.71 -8.98 6.86
C THR A 254 12.81 -9.95 7.33
N SER A 255 13.12 -10.99 6.55
CA SER A 255 14.25 -11.89 6.84
C SER A 255 15.58 -11.23 6.50
N ALA A 256 15.66 -10.54 5.36
CA ALA A 256 16.87 -9.84 4.95
C ALA A 256 17.30 -8.76 5.94
N ALA A 257 16.35 -8.05 6.56
CA ALA A 257 16.63 -7.02 7.56
C ALA A 257 17.22 -7.56 8.87
N GLU A 258 17.02 -8.85 9.16
CA GLU A 258 17.57 -9.52 10.34
C GLU A 258 18.92 -10.20 10.06
N LEU A 259 19.39 -10.20 8.80
CA LEU A 259 20.71 -10.71 8.46
C LEU A 259 21.81 -9.84 9.09
N PRO A 260 22.92 -10.45 9.55
CA PRO A 260 24.03 -9.69 10.10
C PRO A 260 24.64 -8.77 9.02
N LYS A 261 25.03 -7.55 9.43
CA LYS A 261 25.63 -6.55 8.53
C LYS A 261 26.87 -7.07 7.79
N LEU A 262 27.59 -8.00 8.39
CA LEU A 262 28.70 -8.70 7.78
C LEU A 262 28.35 -10.20 7.77
N PRO A 263 28.51 -10.89 6.63
CA PRO A 263 28.32 -12.33 6.59
C PRO A 263 29.31 -13.02 7.53
N GLY A 264 28.93 -14.20 8.05
CA GLY A 264 29.86 -15.07 8.78
C GLY A 264 31.10 -15.40 7.95
N GLU A 265 32.19 -15.83 8.59
CA GLU A 265 33.45 -16.14 7.90
C GLU A 265 33.27 -17.21 6.82
N ASP A 266 32.48 -18.25 7.10
CA ASP A 266 32.16 -19.33 6.16
C ASP A 266 31.37 -18.83 4.95
N VAL A 267 30.40 -17.93 5.17
CA VAL A 267 29.62 -17.32 4.08
C VAL A 267 30.49 -16.36 3.27
N ARG A 268 31.41 -15.65 3.91
CA ARG A 268 32.40 -14.81 3.22
C ARG A 268 33.36 -15.64 2.36
N ALA A 269 33.80 -16.81 2.83
CA ALA A 269 34.61 -17.74 2.05
C ALA A 269 33.83 -18.24 0.83
N LEU A 270 32.59 -18.69 1.04
CA LEU A 270 31.72 -19.20 -0.01
C LEU A 270 31.36 -18.13 -1.07
N LEU A 271 31.10 -16.88 -0.65
CA LEU A 271 30.88 -15.74 -1.56
C LEU A 271 32.14 -15.32 -2.32
N ARG A 272 33.34 -15.63 -1.80
CA ARG A 272 34.63 -15.41 -2.46
C ARG A 272 35.05 -16.59 -3.33
N GLY A 273 34.30 -17.70 -3.31
CA GLY A 273 34.64 -18.94 -4.02
C GLY A 273 35.81 -19.69 -3.41
N ILE A 274 36.02 -19.57 -2.09
CA ILE A 274 37.06 -20.25 -1.31
C ILE A 274 36.41 -21.39 -0.52
#